data_AF-A0A5M3WE88-F1
#
_entry.id   AF-A0A5M3WE88-F1
#
_cell.length_a   1.000
_cell.length_b   1.000
_cell.length_c   1.000
_cell.angle_alpha   90.00
_cell.angle_beta   90.00
_cell.angle_gamma   90.00
#
_symmetry.space_group_name_H-M   'P 1'
#
loop_
_entity.id
_entity.type
_entity.pdbx_description
1 polymer ?
#
loop_
_entity_poly.entity_id
_entity_poly.type
_entity_poly.pdbx_seq_one_letter_code
_entity_poly.pdbx_strand_id
1 'polypeptide(L)'
;MDMAKLEWQNVGMEPMTNDEIRAIKADYETALEQAMQQRDERLRAAVTSGRKQADLVRITGMSREAMRQALDPAIREAVRQARTRKGGGQ
;
A
#
# COMPACT_ATOMS: atom_id res chain seq x y z
N MET A 1 -33.64 28.19 9.15
CA MET A 1 -32.61 27.24 9.60
C MET A 1 -31.35 27.64 8.87
N ASP A 2 -30.54 28.47 9.53
CA ASP A 2 -29.28 28.95 8.97
C ASP A 2 -28.30 27.78 8.90
N MET A 3 -27.87 27.48 7.68
CA MET A 3 -26.75 26.61 7.41
C MET A 3 -25.52 27.29 8.01
N ALA A 4 -25.17 26.90 9.24
CA ALA A 4 -23.95 27.31 9.88
C ALA A 4 -22.78 27.00 8.94
N LYS A 5 -22.30 28.05 8.26
CA LYS A 5 -21.01 28.08 7.59
C LYS A 5 -20.02 27.53 8.62
N LEU A 6 -19.53 26.33 8.38
CA LEU A 6 -18.27 25.86 8.94
C LEU A 6 -17.17 26.77 8.38
N GLU A 7 -17.07 27.98 8.93
CA GLU A 7 -15.87 28.78 8.85
C GLU A 7 -14.82 28.04 9.65
N TRP A 8 -14.07 27.18 8.97
CA TRP A 8 -12.80 26.68 9.45
C TRP A 8 -11.97 27.91 9.79
N GLN A 9 -11.81 28.18 11.09
CA GLN A 9 -10.93 29.22 11.58
C GLN A 9 -9.52 28.90 11.08
N ASN A 10 -9.07 29.63 10.05
CA ASN A 10 -7.67 29.66 9.63
C ASN A 10 -6.86 30.38 10.72
N VAL A 11 -6.59 29.67 11.81
CA VAL A 11 -5.60 30.07 12.82
C VAL A 11 -4.22 29.93 12.19
N GLY A 12 -3.74 30.99 11.52
CA GLY A 12 -2.33 31.29 11.25
C GLY A 12 -1.43 30.21 10.63
N MET A 13 -1.98 29.12 10.12
CA MET A 13 -1.21 28.03 9.53
C MET A 13 -1.03 28.36 8.05
N GLU A 14 0.17 28.81 7.69
CA GLU A 14 0.58 28.91 6.29
C GLU A 14 0.20 27.60 5.57
N PRO A 15 -0.37 27.65 4.36
CA PRO A 15 -0.71 26.45 3.62
C PRO A 15 0.55 25.61 3.40
N MET A 16 0.43 24.29 3.61
CA MET A 16 1.54 23.36 3.38
C MET A 16 2.10 23.53 1.97
N THR A 17 3.42 23.54 1.89
CA THR A 17 4.14 23.61 0.62
C THR A 17 3.96 22.31 -0.18
N ASN A 18 4.14 22.41 -1.50
CA ASN A 18 4.12 21.23 -2.37
C ASN A 18 5.16 20.19 -1.98
N ASP A 19 6.31 20.62 -1.44
CA ASP A 19 7.38 19.71 -1.04
C ASP A 19 7.03 18.96 0.25
N GLU A 20 6.35 19.61 1.21
CA GLU A 20 5.81 18.93 2.39
C GLU A 20 4.74 17.90 2.02
N ILE A 21 3.86 18.23 1.06
CA ILE A 21 2.84 17.28 0.56
C ILE A 21 3.50 16.09 -0.14
N ARG A 22 4.55 16.32 -0.93
CA ARG A 22 5.35 15.24 -1.56
C ARG A 22 6.06 14.38 -0.52
N ALA A 23 6.59 14.98 0.54
CA ALA A 23 7.24 14.26 1.64
C ALA A 23 6.24 13.33 2.35
N ILE A 24 5.03 13.80 2.69
CA ILE A 24 3.97 12.96 3.28
C ILE A 24 3.68 11.74 2.40
N LYS A 25 3.56 11.95 1.09
CA LYS A 25 3.32 10.86 0.15
C LYS A 25 4.48 9.85 0.15
N ALA A 26 5.72 10.33 0.08
CA ALA A 26 6.90 9.48 0.09
C ALA A 26 7.04 8.67 1.38
N ASP A 27 6.74 9.28 2.53
CA ASP A 27 6.76 8.63 3.84
C ASP A 27 5.69 7.54 3.91
N TYR A 28 4.47 7.84 3.42
CA TYR A 28 3.40 6.86 3.33
C TYR A 28 3.77 5.68 2.42
N GLU A 29 4.32 5.95 1.23
CA GLU A 29 4.75 4.91 0.30
C GLU A 29 5.86 4.02 0.91
N THR A 30 6.81 4.63 1.62
CA THR A 30 7.88 3.92 2.33
C THR A 30 7.33 3.03 3.43
N ALA A 31 6.47 3.58 4.29
CA ALA A 31 5.84 2.82 5.38
C ALA A 31 4.98 1.66 4.84
N LEU A 32 4.26 1.90 3.74
CA LEU A 32 3.47 0.88 3.07
C LEU A 32 4.35 -0.24 2.51
N GLU A 33 5.48 0.08 1.87
CA GLU A 33 6.42 -0.91 1.34
C GLU A 33 6.96 -1.81 2.47
N GLN A 34 7.37 -1.21 3.59
CA GLN A 34 7.83 -1.95 4.77
C GLN A 34 6.74 -2.85 5.35
N ALA A 35 5.51 -2.34 5.50
CA ALA A 35 4.39 -3.12 6.01
C ALA A 35 4.05 -4.30 5.08
N MET A 36 4.13 -4.10 3.75
CA MET A 36 3.91 -5.15 2.77
C MET A 36 4.98 -6.25 2.83
N GLN A 37 6.25 -5.88 3.00
CA GLN A 37 7.35 -6.85 3.16
C GLN A 37 7.14 -7.72 4.41
N GLN A 38 6.87 -7.10 5.56
CA GLN A 38 6.61 -7.82 6.82
C GLN A 38 5.39 -8.75 6.72
N ARG A 39 4.29 -8.28 6.11
CA ARG A 39 3.11 -9.12 5.88
C ARG A 39 3.46 -10.35 5.06
N ASP A 40 4.15 -10.17 3.96
CA ASP A 40 4.44 -11.25 3.03
C ASP A 40 5.39 -12.30 3.59
N GLU A 41 6.40 -11.87 4.35
CA GLU A 41 7.27 -12.78 5.08
C GLU A 41 6.46 -13.69 6.02
N ARG A 42 5.53 -13.11 6.78
CA ARG A 42 4.66 -13.86 7.68
C ARG A 42 3.68 -14.78 6.94
N LEU A 43 3.19 -14.36 5.77
CA LEU A 43 2.35 -15.21 4.92
C LEU A 43 3.13 -16.40 4.34
N ARG A 44 4.38 -16.18 3.92
CA ARG A 44 5.28 -17.27 3.48
C ARG A 44 5.57 -18.24 4.62
N ALA A 45 5.84 -17.74 5.84
CA ALA A 45 6.01 -18.57 7.02
C ALA A 45 4.76 -19.41 7.34
N ALA A 46 3.56 -18.86 7.14
CA ALA A 46 2.32 -19.60 7.30
C ALA A 46 2.23 -20.77 6.30
N VAL A 47 2.63 -20.58 5.03
CA VAL A 47 2.68 -21.67 4.04
C VAL A 47 3.70 -22.72 4.42
N THR A 48 4.89 -22.34 4.90
CA THR A 48 5.91 -23.31 5.34
C THR A 48 5.45 -24.13 6.55
N SER A 49 4.53 -23.61 7.37
CA SER A 49 3.88 -24.38 8.44
C SER A 49 2.79 -25.36 7.96
N GLY A 50 2.56 -25.47 6.64
CA GLY A 50 1.58 -26.37 6.04
C GLY A 50 0.22 -25.74 5.72
N ARG A 51 0.04 -24.42 5.91
CA ARG A 51 -1.20 -23.74 5.49
C ARG A 51 -1.30 -23.71 3.96
N LYS A 52 -2.52 -23.88 3.45
CA LYS A 52 -2.80 -23.77 2.02
C LYS A 52 -3.05 -22.32 1.63
N GLN A 53 -2.63 -21.93 0.43
CA GLN A 53 -2.89 -20.60 -0.13
C GLN A 53 -4.40 -20.24 -0.13
N ALA A 54 -5.27 -21.22 -0.41
CA ALA A 54 -6.72 -21.01 -0.43
C ALA A 54 -7.26 -20.56 0.94
N ASP A 55 -6.72 -21.12 2.04
CA ASP A 55 -7.10 -20.72 3.40
C ASP A 55 -6.64 -19.29 3.69
N LEU A 56 -5.42 -18.94 3.28
CA LEU A 56 -4.89 -17.59 3.45
C LEU A 56 -5.73 -16.56 2.69
N VAL A 57 -6.12 -16.86 1.45
CA VAL A 57 -7.04 -16.01 0.66
C VAL A 57 -8.36 -15.81 1.40
N ARG A 58 -8.96 -16.89 1.91
CA ARG A 58 -10.24 -16.84 2.62
C ARG A 58 -10.16 -16.02 3.91
N ILE A 59 -9.09 -16.19 4.69
CA ILE A 59 -8.92 -15.53 6.00
C ILE A 59 -8.57 -14.04 5.84
N THR A 60 -7.69 -13.72 4.89
CA THR A 60 -7.18 -12.35 4.71
C THR A 60 -8.09 -11.48 3.84
N GLY A 61 -8.99 -12.08 3.05
CA GLY A 61 -9.76 -11.38 2.03
C GLY A 61 -8.93 -10.89 0.84
N MET A 62 -7.63 -11.21 0.78
CA MET A 62 -6.78 -10.86 -0.35
C MET A 62 -7.23 -11.59 -1.62
N SER A 63 -7.12 -10.93 -2.77
CA SER A 63 -7.34 -11.62 -4.05
C SER A 63 -6.31 -12.74 -4.23
N ARG A 64 -6.66 -13.76 -5.03
CA ARG A 64 -5.75 -14.87 -5.34
C ARG A 64 -4.42 -14.39 -5.91
N GLU A 65 -4.46 -13.38 -6.78
CA GLU A 65 -3.26 -12.82 -7.40
C GLU A 65 -2.42 -12.00 -6.41
N ALA A 66 -3.04 -11.23 -5.52
CA ALA A 66 -2.32 -10.53 -4.46
C ALA A 66 -1.64 -11.52 -3.51
N MET A 67 -2.32 -12.63 -3.17
CA MET A 67 -1.71 -13.71 -2.39
C MET A 67 -0.57 -14.39 -3.16
N ARG A 68 -0.73 -14.63 -4.47
CA ARG A 68 0.33 -15.21 -5.32
C ARG A 68 1.59 -14.34 -5.30
N GLN A 69 1.44 -13.03 -5.44
CA GLN A 69 2.55 -12.06 -5.34
C GLN A 69 3.16 -11.97 -3.94
N ALA A 70 2.37 -12.19 -2.88
CA ALA A 70 2.89 -12.20 -1.51
C ALA A 70 3.75 -13.46 -1.25
N LEU A 71 3.33 -14.60 -1.80
CA LEU A 71 4.01 -15.87 -1.61
C LEU A 71 5.24 -16.05 -2.52
N ASP A 72 5.28 -15.36 -3.66
CA ASP A 72 6.36 -15.45 -4.64
C ASP A 72 6.99 -14.07 -4.94
N PRO A 73 8.22 -13.81 -4.45
CA PRO A 73 8.95 -12.58 -4.72
C PRO A 73 9.21 -12.30 -6.20
N ALA A 74 9.42 -13.34 -7.03
CA ALA A 74 9.72 -13.17 -8.44
C ALA A 74 8.49 -12.65 -9.21
N ILE A 75 7.30 -13.14 -8.85
CA ILE A 75 6.04 -12.64 -9.43
C ILE A 75 5.80 -11.19 -9.03
N ARG A 76 6.07 -10.84 -7.77
CA ARG A 76 5.97 -9.45 -7.32
C ARG A 76 6.91 -8.53 -8.10
N GLU A 77 8.15 -8.95 -8.29
CA GLU A 77 9.14 -8.16 -9.02
C GLU A 77 8.72 -7.96 -10.49
N ALA A 78 8.22 -9.01 -11.14
CA ALA A 78 7.66 -8.89 -12.49
C ALA A 78 6.51 -7.86 -12.58
N VAL A 79 5.63 -7.84 -11.58
CA VAL A 79 4.52 -6.86 -11.50
C VAL A 79 5.03 -5.44 -11.23
N ARG A 80 6.06 -5.28 -10.38
CA ARG A 80 6.71 -3.98 -10.13
C ARG A 80 7.31 -3.43 -11.43
N GLN A 81 8.10 -4.25 -12.13
CA GLN A 81 8.72 -3.86 -13.40
C GLN A 81 7.67 -3.51 -14.48
N ALA A 82 6.57 -4.25 -14.54
CA ALA A 82 5.47 -3.97 -15.47
C ALA A 82 4.80 -2.60 -15.17
N ARG A 83 4.67 -2.22 -13.90
CA ARG A 83 4.15 -0.90 -13.51
C ARG A 83 5.10 0.22 -13.89
N THR A 84 6.40 0.07 -13.65
CA THR A 84 7.41 1.07 -14.03
C THR A 84 7.43 1.30 -15.55
N ARG A 85 7.33 0.23 -16.35
CA ARG A 85 7.27 0.34 -17.83
C ARG A 85 6.03 1.06 -18.34
N LYS A 86 4.89 0.93 -17.64
CA LYS A 86 3.64 1.64 -18.00
C LYS A 86 3.64 3.11 -17.57
N GLY A 87 4.36 3.46 -16.51
CA GLY A 87 4.44 4.83 -16.00
C GLY A 87 5.53 5.71 -16.64
N GLY A 88 6.50 5.11 -17.34
CA GLY A 88 7.60 5.82 -18.02
C GLY A 88 7.33 6.23 -19.47
N GLY A 89 6.09 6.10 -19.94
CA GLY A 89 5.66 6.54 -21.27
C GLY A 89 4.66 7.68 -21.15
N GLN A 90 5.11 8.84 -20.66
CA GLN A 90 4.37 10.09 -20.72
C GLN A 90 5.33 11.27 -20.80
#